data_AF-F1BLS2-F1
#
_entry.id   AF-F1BLS2-F1
#
_cell.length_a   1.000
_cell.length_b   1.000
_cell.length_c   1.000
_cell.angle_alpha   90.00
_cell.angle_beta   90.00
_cell.angle_gamma   90.00
#
_symmetry.space_group_name_H-M   'P 1'
#
loop_
_entity.id
_entity.type
_entity.pdbx_description
1 polymer ?
#
loop_
_entity_poly.entity_id
_entity_poly.type
_entity_poly.pdbx_seq_one_letter_code
_entity_poly.pdbx_strand_id
1 'polypeptide(L)'
;VMKIGYKDIRCVESGGPEPGVGCAGRGVITSINFLEENGAYEDIDYVSYDVLGDVVCGGFAMPIRENKAQEIYIVMSGEMM
;
A
#
# COMPACT_ATOMS: atom_id res chain seq x y z
N VAL A 1 9.95 1.29 -8.76
CA VAL A 1 9.86 1.64 -10.21
C VAL A 1 8.39 1.61 -10.59
N MET A 2 7.85 2.71 -11.09
CA MET A 2 6.46 2.77 -11.55
C MET A 2 6.34 2.10 -12.92
N LYS A 3 5.34 1.24 -13.08
CA LYS A 3 5.02 0.55 -14.34
C LYS A 3 3.64 0.96 -14.81
N ILE A 4 3.43 0.98 -16.12
CA ILE A 4 2.11 1.20 -16.71
C ILE A 4 1.51 -0.16 -17.04
N GLY A 5 0.35 -0.44 -16.46
CA GLY A 5 -0.44 -1.66 -16.64
C GLY A 5 -1.52 -1.51 -17.71
N TYR A 6 -2.55 -2.36 -17.62
CA TYR A 6 -3.70 -2.30 -18.51
C TYR A 6 -4.48 -0.99 -18.35
N LYS A 7 -4.98 -0.43 -19.47
CA LYS A 7 -5.72 0.85 -19.49
C LYS A 7 -4.99 1.99 -18.76
N ASP A 8 -3.68 2.07 -18.95
CA ASP A 8 -2.83 3.13 -18.41
C ASP A 8 -2.79 3.21 -16.87
N ILE A 9 -3.19 2.14 -16.16
CA ILE A 9 -3.12 2.08 -14.70
C ILE A 9 -1.65 2.12 -14.25
N ARG A 10 -1.32 3.08 -13.39
CA ARG A 10 0.01 3.21 -12.79
C ARG A 10 0.17 2.23 -11.63
N CYS A 11 1.10 1.28 -11.73
CA CYS A 11 1.37 0.26 -10.72
C CYS A 11 2.75 0.46 -10.09
N VAL A 12 2.84 0.25 -8.78
CA VAL A 12 4.09 0.32 -8.02
C VAL A 12 4.09 -0.72 -6.91
N GLU A 13 5.24 -1.34 -6.68
CA GLU A 13 5.46 -2.28 -5.61
C GLU A 13 6.34 -1.64 -4.54
N SER A 14 5.90 -1.73 -3.27
CA SER A 14 6.70 -1.22 -2.14
C SER A 14 7.94 -2.08 -1.89
N GLY A 15 7.83 -3.38 -2.14
CA GLY A 15 8.84 -4.36 -1.76
C GLY A 15 8.92 -4.55 -0.24
N GLY A 16 9.90 -5.34 0.19
CA GLY A 16 10.12 -5.64 1.58
C GLY A 16 11.44 -6.40 1.78
N PRO A 17 11.88 -6.56 3.03
CA PRO A 17 13.02 -7.41 3.33
C PRO A 17 12.70 -8.89 3.15
N GLU A 18 13.73 -9.73 3.08
CA GLU A 18 13.60 -11.18 3.08
C GLU A 18 12.87 -11.70 4.33
N PRO A 19 12.14 -12.83 4.24
CA PRO A 19 11.44 -13.41 5.38
C PRO A 19 12.37 -13.63 6.58
N GLY A 20 11.91 -13.19 7.76
CA GLY A 20 12.68 -13.30 9.01
C GLY A 20 13.69 -12.18 9.26
N VAL A 21 13.80 -11.19 8.36
CA VAL A 21 14.75 -10.06 8.50
C VAL A 21 14.00 -8.73 8.49
N GLY A 22 14.28 -7.84 9.44
CA GLY A 22 13.78 -6.46 9.42
C GLY A 22 12.26 -6.30 9.64
N CYS A 23 11.66 -5.29 9.02
CA CYS A 23 10.23 -4.99 9.13
C CYS A 23 9.66 -4.60 7.76
N ALA A 24 8.78 -5.45 7.22
CA ALA A 24 8.11 -5.22 5.94
C ALA A 24 7.23 -3.95 5.95
N GLY A 25 6.60 -3.63 7.08
CA GLY A 25 5.83 -2.39 7.23
C GLY A 25 6.67 -1.14 6.99
N ARG A 26 7.98 -1.15 7.29
CA ARG A 26 8.85 0.00 7.00
C ARG A 26 9.01 0.25 5.49
N GLY A 27 8.95 -0.81 4.68
CA GLY A 27 8.92 -0.71 3.22
C GLY A 27 7.72 0.11 2.76
N VAL A 28 6.52 -0.26 3.24
CA VAL A 28 5.26 0.44 2.95
C VAL A 28 5.35 1.94 3.28
N ILE A 29 5.85 2.30 4.47
CA ILE A 29 5.98 3.72 4.87
C ILE A 29 6.90 4.48 3.91
N THR A 30 8.07 3.89 3.64
CA THR A 30 9.08 4.53 2.79
C THR A 30 8.54 4.73 1.37
N SER A 31 7.85 3.73 0.83
CA SER A 31 7.28 3.77 -0.51
C SER A 31 6.15 4.80 -0.63
N ILE A 32 5.24 4.88 0.33
CA ILE A 32 4.16 5.87 0.31
C ILE A 32 4.74 7.28 0.36
N ASN A 33 5.65 7.56 1.31
CA ASN A 33 6.28 8.88 1.43
C ASN A 33 7.04 9.25 0.15
N PHE A 34 7.81 8.32 -0.42
CA PHE A 34 8.53 8.56 -1.67
C PHE A 34 7.58 8.90 -2.83
N LEU A 35 6.43 8.22 -2.93
CA LEU A 35 5.43 8.51 -3.97
C LEU A 35 4.78 9.88 -3.76
N GLU A 36 4.49 10.27 -2.52
CA GLU A 36 3.98 11.61 -2.19
C GLU A 36 4.96 12.71 -2.57
N GLU A 37 6.23 12.55 -2.16
CA GLU A 37 7.29 13.53 -2.43
C GLU A 37 7.56 13.72 -3.93
N ASN A 38 7.28 12.71 -4.74
CA ASN A 38 7.46 12.77 -6.20
C ASN A 38 6.17 13.12 -6.96
N GLY A 39 5.10 13.54 -6.28
CA GLY A 39 3.84 13.95 -6.92
C GLY A 39 3.12 12.81 -7.63
N ALA A 40 3.33 11.55 -7.21
CA ALA A 40 2.78 10.39 -7.92
C ALA A 40 1.24 10.35 -7.92
N TYR A 41 0.60 11.07 -7.00
CA TYR A 41 -0.86 11.13 -6.81
C TYR A 41 -1.52 12.31 -7.51
N GLU A 42 -0.76 13.15 -8.22
CA GLU A 42 -1.31 14.23 -9.02
C GLU A 42 -2.07 13.68 -10.24
N ASP A 43 -3.21 14.30 -10.56
CA ASP A 43 -4.12 13.93 -11.65
C ASP A 43 -4.54 12.44 -11.61
N ILE A 44 -4.85 11.94 -10.41
CA ILE A 44 -5.40 10.60 -10.19
C ILE A 44 -6.80 10.71 -9.59
N ASP A 45 -7.77 10.02 -10.19
CA ASP A 45 -9.13 9.91 -9.64
C ASP A 45 -9.18 8.94 -8.44
N TYR A 46 -8.45 7.83 -8.52
CA TYR A 46 -8.45 6.76 -7.51
C TYR A 46 -7.06 6.15 -7.28
N VAL A 47 -6.71 5.96 -6.01
CA VAL A 47 -5.53 5.23 -5.56
C VAL A 47 -5.98 4.01 -4.77
N SER A 48 -5.55 2.82 -5.19
CA SER A 48 -5.83 1.57 -4.47
C SER A 48 -4.55 1.10 -3.76
N TYR A 49 -4.64 0.93 -2.45
CA TYR A 49 -3.58 0.31 -1.65
C TYR A 49 -3.96 -1.16 -1.40
N ASP A 50 -3.19 -2.07 -1.98
CA ASP A 50 -3.27 -3.50 -1.62
C ASP A 50 -2.40 -3.74 -0.39
N VAL A 51 -3.03 -4.02 0.74
CA VAL A 51 -2.39 -4.07 2.06
C VAL A 51 -2.62 -5.44 2.69
N LEU A 52 -1.56 -5.98 3.29
CA LEU A 52 -1.60 -7.25 3.99
C LEU A 52 -2.54 -7.18 5.20
N GLY A 53 -3.56 -8.04 5.23
CA GLY A 53 -4.61 -8.05 6.24
C GLY A 53 -4.30 -8.84 7.52
N ASP A 54 -3.29 -9.71 7.49
CA ASP A 54 -2.98 -10.62 8.61
C ASP A 54 -2.40 -9.87 9.83
N VAL A 55 -1.73 -8.73 9.59
CA VAL A 55 -1.11 -7.93 10.63
C VAL A 55 -1.37 -6.45 10.40
N VAL A 56 -1.82 -5.76 11.45
CA VAL A 56 -2.13 -4.33 11.41
C VAL A 56 -1.11 -3.55 12.25
N CYS A 57 0.18 -3.74 11.95
CA CYS A 57 1.27 -3.17 12.73
C CYS A 57 2.15 -2.22 11.91
N GLY A 58 2.70 -1.21 12.59
CA GLY A 58 3.65 -0.26 12.01
C GLY A 58 3.15 0.38 10.72
N GLY A 59 3.84 0.08 9.61
CA GLY A 59 3.54 0.67 8.31
C GLY A 59 2.34 0.13 7.57
N PHE A 60 1.87 -1.08 7.90
CA PHE A 60 0.65 -1.62 7.30
C PHE A 60 -0.59 -0.82 7.74
N ALA A 61 -0.53 -0.24 8.94
CA ALA A 61 -1.58 0.66 9.44
C ALA A 61 -1.42 2.10 8.94
N MET A 62 -0.32 2.46 8.26
CA MET A 62 -0.06 3.83 7.84
C MET A 62 -1.18 4.41 6.95
N PRO A 63 -1.72 3.69 5.95
CA PRO A 63 -2.78 4.25 5.11
C PRO A 63 -4.01 4.70 5.90
N ILE A 64 -4.33 3.99 6.98
CA ILE A 64 -5.46 4.29 7.88
C ILE A 64 -5.05 5.38 8.88
N ARG A 65 -3.91 5.19 9.56
CA ARG A 65 -3.46 6.05 10.67
C ARG A 65 -3.13 7.47 10.22
N GLU A 66 -2.55 7.61 9.02
CA GLU A 66 -2.15 8.90 8.45
C GLU A 66 -3.14 9.41 7.41
N ASN A 67 -4.33 8.83 7.38
CA ASN A 67 -5.47 9.27 6.56
C ASN A 67 -5.14 9.34 5.06
N LYS A 68 -4.30 8.41 4.58
CA LYS A 68 -3.95 8.27 3.15
C LYS A 68 -5.05 7.56 2.37
N ALA A 69 -5.82 6.70 3.03
CA ALA A 69 -6.99 6.04 2.49
C ALA A 69 -8.25 6.54 3.21
N GLN A 70 -9.19 7.09 2.44
CA GLN A 70 -10.48 7.59 2.96
C GLN A 70 -11.55 6.50 3.02
N GLU A 71 -11.44 5.50 2.14
CA GLU A 71 -12.36 4.38 2.05
C GLU A 71 -11.59 3.07 2.28
N ILE A 72 -12.15 2.19 3.11
CA ILE A 72 -11.55 0.91 3.47
C ILE A 72 -12.52 -0.20 3.08
N TYR A 73 -12.08 -1.07 2.19
CA TYR A 73 -12.83 -2.25 1.74
C TYR A 73 -12.12 -3.51 2.25
N ILE A 74 -12.82 -4.34 3.02
CA ILE A 74 -12.29 -5.59 3.56
C ILE A 74 -12.83 -6.75 2.71
N VAL A 75 -11.92 -7.47 2.05
CA VAL A 75 -12.27 -8.68 1.30
C VAL A 75 -12.28 -9.86 2.27
N MET A 76 -13.42 -10.55 2.36
CA MET A 76 -13.59 -11.72 3.23
C MET A 76 -14.44 -12.79 2.55
N SER A 77 -14.36 -14.02 3.06
CA SER A 77 -15.20 -15.15 2.66
C SER A 77 -16.08 -15.61 3.83
N GLY A 78 -16.94 -16.60 3.60
CA GLY A 78 -17.73 -17.25 4.66
C GLY A 78 -16.94 -18.31 5.46
N GLU A 79 -15.65 -18.46 5.20
CA GLU A 79 -14.79 -19.38 5.94
C GLU A 79 -14.51 -18.81 7.34
N MET A 80 -14.68 -19.63 8.37
CA MET A 80 -14.18 -19.29 9.70
C MET A 80 -12.69 -19.58 9.74
N MET A 81 -11.88 -18.53 9.86
CA MET A 81 -10.46 -18.61 10.21
C MET A 81 -10.26 -19.09 11.65
#